data_AF-A0A9E1KEW8-F1
#
_entry.id   AF-A0A9E1KEW8-F1
#
_cell.length_a   1.000
_cell.length_b   1.000
_cell.length_c   1.000
_cell.angle_alpha   90.00
_cell.angle_beta   90.00
_cell.angle_gamma   90.00
#
_symmetry.space_group_name_H-M   'P 1'
#
loop_
_entity.id
_entity.type
_entity.pdbx_description
1 polymer ?
#
loop_
_entity_poly.entity_id
_entity_poly.type
_entity_poly.pdbx_seq_one_letter_code
_entity_poly.pdbx_strand_id
1 'polypeptide(L)'
;MRKINNYSINKESTEDMINAGRFNPCIEITYRDRSGKHTHKLSAGYSDDINVYRDDLDTFILSRNSRLGYIGLEVFEGAYKTGEIFLESHQVKEVLGREDLAPFNAIKRMREYLM
;
A
#
# COMPACT_ATOMS: atom_id res chain seq x y z
N MET A 1 2.95 -15.95 -0.77
CA MET A 1 3.22 -14.49 -0.81
C MET A 1 4.72 -14.20 -0.87
N ARG A 2 5.21 -13.56 -1.94
CA ARG A 2 6.62 -13.23 -2.23
C ARG A 2 6.86 -11.72 -2.18
N LYS A 3 8.02 -11.27 -1.69
CA LYS A 3 8.40 -9.85 -1.75
C LYS A 3 8.72 -9.44 -3.19
N ILE A 4 8.22 -8.30 -3.62
CA ILE A 4 8.56 -7.68 -4.91
C ILE A 4 9.57 -6.58 -4.64
N ASN A 5 10.72 -6.63 -5.32
CA ASN A 5 11.75 -5.58 -5.23
C ASN A 5 11.86 -4.77 -6.54
N ASN A 6 11.25 -5.25 -7.63
CA ASN A 6 11.25 -4.56 -8.91
C ASN A 6 9.97 -3.73 -9.05
N TYR A 7 9.94 -2.59 -8.37
CA TYR A 7 8.94 -1.56 -8.49
C TYR A 7 9.61 -0.19 -8.42
N SER A 8 8.97 0.83 -8.97
CA SER A 8 9.41 2.22 -8.83
C SER A 8 8.34 3.01 -8.08
N ILE A 9 8.79 3.93 -7.23
CA ILE A 9 7.95 4.89 -6.53
C ILE A 9 8.29 6.28 -7.04
N ASN A 10 7.27 7.02 -7.44
CA ASN A 10 7.37 8.41 -7.83
C ASN A 10 6.39 9.25 -6.99
N LYS A 11 6.63 10.55 -6.96
CA LYS A 11 5.60 11.49 -6.52
C LYS A 11 4.56 11.61 -7.63
N GLU A 12 3.29 11.70 -7.27
CA GLU A 12 2.30 12.17 -8.22
C GLU A 12 2.68 13.55 -8.76
N SER A 13 2.47 13.77 -10.06
CA SER A 13 2.74 15.07 -10.66
C SER A 13 1.77 16.12 -10.13
N THR A 14 2.23 17.36 -9.97
CA THR A 14 1.36 18.47 -9.54
C THR A 14 0.19 18.68 -10.49
N GLU A 15 0.40 18.45 -11.78
CA GLU A 15 -0.65 18.55 -12.80
C GLU A 15 -1.74 17.49 -12.60
N ASP A 16 -1.35 16.23 -12.36
CA ASP A 16 -2.28 15.15 -12.04
C ASP A 16 -3.04 15.39 -10.73
N MET A 17 -2.37 15.94 -9.73
CA MET A 17 -2.99 16.35 -8.46
C MET A 17 -4.07 17.41 -8.67
N ILE A 18 -3.76 18.46 -9.44
CA ILE A 18 -4.71 19.55 -9.78
C ILE A 18 -5.90 18.99 -10.56
N ASN A 19 -5.64 18.22 -11.61
CA ASN A 19 -6.67 17.64 -12.47
C ASN A 19 -7.60 16.69 -11.69
N ALA A 20 -7.06 16.00 -10.68
CA ALA A 20 -7.84 15.12 -9.81
C ALA A 20 -8.48 15.83 -8.60
N GLY A 21 -8.31 17.15 -8.46
CA GLY A 21 -8.80 17.91 -7.30
C GLY A 21 -8.18 17.46 -5.96
N ARG A 22 -7.00 16.83 -6.01
CA ARG A 22 -6.30 16.30 -4.82
C ARG A 22 -5.23 17.29 -4.38
N PHE A 23 -5.44 17.88 -3.22
CA PHE A 23 -4.47 18.80 -2.59
C PHE A 23 -3.48 18.08 -1.67
N ASN A 24 -3.69 16.79 -1.42
CA ASN A 24 -2.82 15.97 -0.58
C ASN A 24 -1.84 15.18 -1.46
N PRO A 25 -0.52 15.27 -1.18
CA PRO A 25 0.48 14.56 -1.96
C PRO A 25 0.29 13.04 -1.87
N CYS A 26 0.25 12.37 -3.02
CA CYS A 26 0.15 10.91 -3.08
C CYS A 26 1.38 10.30 -3.78
N ILE A 27 1.71 9.08 -3.38
CA ILE A 27 2.73 8.28 -4.06
C ILE A 27 2.11 7.61 -5.29
N GLU A 28 2.86 7.59 -6.39
CA GLU A 28 2.60 6.70 -7.51
C GLU A 28 3.57 5.52 -7.44
N ILE A 29 3.03 4.30 -7.56
CA ILE A 29 3.83 3.08 -7.67
C ILE A 29 3.65 2.46 -9.04
N THR A 30 4.75 1.94 -9.59
CA THR A 30 4.73 1.17 -10.82
C THR A 30 5.41 -0.17 -10.62
N TYR A 31 4.77 -1.26 -11.03
CA TYR A 31 5.33 -2.62 -10.98
C TYR A 31 4.89 -3.46 -12.18
N ARG A 32 5.47 -4.65 -12.35
CA ARG A 32 5.08 -5.60 -13.40
C ARG A 32 4.57 -6.91 -12.79
N ASP A 33 3.49 -7.44 -13.34
CA ASP A 33 3.01 -8.79 -13.08
C ASP A 33 2.85 -9.61 -14.37
N ARG A 34 2.06 -10.70 -14.33
CA ARG A 34 1.82 -11.56 -15.49
C ARG A 34 0.92 -10.90 -16.55
N SER A 35 0.07 -9.96 -16.16
CA SER A 35 -0.86 -9.26 -17.06
C SER A 35 -0.23 -7.99 -17.65
N GLY A 36 0.79 -7.41 -17.02
CA GLY A 36 1.52 -6.30 -17.62
C GLY A 36 2.22 -5.39 -16.63
N LYS A 37 2.53 -4.18 -17.09
CA LYS A 37 3.00 -3.07 -16.27
C LYS A 37 1.79 -2.33 -15.73
N HIS A 38 1.76 -2.12 -14.43
CA HIS A 38 0.69 -1.42 -13.72
C HIS A 38 1.24 -0.21 -13.00
N THR A 39 0.45 0.85 -12.97
CA THR A 39 0.76 2.10 -12.31
C THR A 39 -0.45 2.50 -11.47
N HIS A 40 -0.24 2.67 -10.17
CA HIS A 40 -1.31 2.99 -9.22
C HIS A 40 -0.93 4.18 -8.37
N LYS A 41 -1.96 4.94 -7.98
CA LYS A 41 -1.86 6.00 -6.99
C LYS A 41 -2.23 5.41 -5.63
N LEU A 42 -1.33 5.58 -4.67
CA LEU A 42 -1.47 5.05 -3.32
C LEU A 42 -1.97 6.14 -2.37
N SER A 43 -2.67 5.72 -1.32
CA SER A 43 -3.04 6.58 -0.19
C SER A 43 -1.83 6.97 0.68
N ALA A 44 -0.67 6.33 0.44
CA ALA A 44 0.56 6.56 1.18
C ALA A 44 1.17 7.95 0.97
N GLY A 45 1.69 8.52 2.06
CA GLY A 45 2.42 9.79 2.06
C GLY A 45 3.90 9.62 1.70
N TYR A 46 4.57 10.72 1.32
CA TYR A 46 5.97 10.71 0.87
C TYR A 46 7.01 10.22 1.88
N SER A 47 6.66 10.13 3.16
CA SER A 47 7.55 9.65 4.24
C SER A 47 7.21 8.23 4.68
N ASP A 48 6.33 7.54 3.96
CA ASP A 48 5.88 6.20 4.34
C ASP A 48 6.83 5.15 3.79
N ASP A 49 7.15 4.17 4.62
CA ASP A 49 7.85 2.97 4.21
C ASP A 49 6.91 2.10 3.37
N ILE A 50 7.28 1.80 2.13
CA ILE A 50 6.48 0.99 1.23
C ILE A 50 7.08 -0.41 1.10
N ASN A 51 6.25 -1.42 1.35
CA ASN A 51 6.58 -2.83 1.19
C ASN A 51 5.60 -3.50 0.25
N VAL A 52 6.11 -4.10 -0.84
CA VAL A 52 5.29 -4.72 -1.88
C VAL A 52 5.45 -6.23 -1.85
N TYR A 53 4.32 -6.93 -1.84
CA TYR A 53 4.25 -8.38 -1.88
C TYR A 53 3.26 -8.86 -2.94
N ARG A 54 3.45 -10.07 -3.43
CA ARG A 54 2.50 -10.71 -4.36
C ARG A 54 2.10 -12.09 -3.87
N ASP A 55 0.83 -12.40 -3.96
CA ASP A 55 0.28 -13.74 -3.76
C ASP A 55 -0.71 -14.05 -4.88
N ASP A 56 -0.39 -15.04 -5.72
CA ASP A 56 -1.12 -15.33 -6.95
C ASP A 56 -1.33 -14.10 -7.86
N LEU A 57 -2.59 -13.66 -8.06
CA LEU A 57 -2.97 -12.49 -8.85
C LEU A 57 -2.94 -11.18 -8.04
N ASP A 58 -2.97 -11.29 -6.70
CA ASP A 58 -3.01 -10.14 -5.80
C ASP A 58 -1.63 -9.54 -5.58
N THR A 59 -1.52 -8.23 -5.77
CA THR A 59 -0.39 -7.42 -5.33
C THR A 59 -0.79 -6.60 -4.11
N PHE A 60 -0.09 -6.84 -3.00
CA PHE A 60 -0.29 -6.19 -1.70
C PHE A 60 0.74 -5.10 -1.52
N ILE A 61 0.28 -3.90 -1.21
CA ILE A 61 1.12 -2.73 -0.97
C ILE A 61 0.87 -2.25 0.45
N LEU A 62 1.86 -2.49 1.30
CA LEU A 62 1.83 -2.07 2.68
C LEU A 62 2.56 -0.74 2.82
N SER A 63 1.87 0.29 3.27
CA SER A 63 2.44 1.58 3.66
C SER A 63 2.48 1.70 5.17
N ARG A 64 3.58 2.21 5.71
CA ARG A 64 3.73 2.40 7.16
C ARG A 64 4.41 3.72 7.45
N ASN A 65 3.87 4.46 8.40
CA ASN A 65 4.53 5.62 8.95
C ASN A 65 4.86 5.39 10.41
N SER A 66 6.11 5.00 10.70
CA SER A 66 6.52 4.67 12.06
C SER A 66 6.52 5.88 13.01
N ARG A 67 6.54 7.11 12.48
CA ARG A 67 6.48 8.34 13.30
C ARG A 67 5.06 8.67 13.72
N LEU A 68 4.10 8.49 12.82
CA LEU A 68 2.67 8.75 13.06
C LEU A 68 1.93 7.52 13.59
N GLY A 69 2.55 6.34 13.51
CA GLY A 69 2.05 5.09 14.07
C GLY A 69 0.98 4.39 13.24
N TYR A 70 0.61 4.90 12.06
CA TYR A 70 -0.39 4.27 11.19
C TYR A 70 0.21 3.23 10.24
N ILE A 71 -0.66 2.38 9.71
CA ILE A 71 -0.34 1.40 8.67
C ILE A 71 -1.52 1.25 7.70
N GLY A 72 -1.23 1.22 6.40
CA GLY A 72 -2.19 1.01 5.34
C GLY A 72 -1.85 -0.21 4.50
N LEU A 73 -2.87 -0.90 4.01
CA LEU A 73 -2.75 -1.98 3.04
C LEU A 73 -3.68 -1.70 1.87
N GLU A 74 -3.12 -1.61 0.67
CA GLU A 74 -3.87 -1.54 -0.59
C GLU A 74 -3.59 -2.82 -1.39
N VAL A 75 -4.64 -3.41 -1.97
CA VAL A 75 -4.60 -4.68 -2.72
C VAL A 75 -5.08 -4.43 -4.15
N PHE A 76 -4.33 -4.98 -5.10
CA PHE A 76 -4.57 -4.81 -6.52
C PHE A 76 -4.52 -6.15 -7.26
N GLU A 77 -5.47 -6.34 -8.18
CA GLU A 77 -5.44 -7.39 -9.19
C GLU A 77 -5.25 -6.73 -10.57
N GLY A 78 -4.04 -6.83 -11.11
CA GLY A 78 -3.66 -6.11 -12.33
C GLY A 78 -3.86 -4.59 -12.17
N ALA A 79 -4.75 -4.02 -12.99
CA ALA A 79 -5.06 -2.59 -12.99
C ALA A 79 -6.12 -2.18 -11.94
N TYR A 80 -6.76 -3.13 -11.27
CA TYR A 80 -7.91 -2.87 -10.40
C TYR A 80 -7.53 -2.92 -8.91
N LYS A 81 -7.96 -1.92 -8.13
CA LYS A 81 -7.91 -1.98 -6.67
C LYS A 81 -9.04 -2.90 -6.19
N THR A 82 -8.68 -3.99 -5.51
CA THR A 82 -9.61 -5.01 -5.01
C THR A 82 -9.87 -4.88 -3.51
N GLY A 83 -9.01 -4.19 -2.77
CA GLY A 83 -9.22 -3.95 -1.34
C GLY A 83 -8.32 -2.85 -0.79
N GLU A 84 -8.76 -2.24 0.31
CA GLU A 84 -7.98 -1.27 1.07
C GLU A 84 -8.39 -1.31 2.54
N ILE A 85 -7.41 -1.23 3.43
CA ILE A 85 -7.62 -1.03 4.86
C ILE A 85 -6.54 -0.09 5.40
N PHE A 86 -6.97 0.89 6.18
CA PHE A 86 -6.12 1.84 6.86
C PHE A 86 -6.38 1.76 8.36
N LEU A 87 -5.30 1.65 9.13
CA LEU A 87 -5.35 1.56 10.59
C LEU A 87 -4.61 2.75 11.18
N GLU A 88 -5.33 3.55 11.95
CA GLU A 88 -4.73 4.59 12.78
C GLU A 88 -3.92 3.98 13.93
N SER A 89 -3.03 4.79 14.52
CA SER A 89 -2.10 4.34 15.57
C SER A 89 -2.78 3.58 16.71
N HIS A 90 -3.96 4.04 17.15
CA HIS A 90 -4.72 3.40 18.23
C HIS A 90 -5.32 2.03 17.84
N GLN A 91 -5.54 1.78 16.55
CA GLN A 91 -6.13 0.54 16.02
C GLN A 91 -5.06 -0.52 15.69
N VAL A 92 -3.81 -0.10 15.47
CA VAL A 92 -2.72 -1.00 15.06
C VAL A 92 -2.55 -2.14 16.04
N LYS A 93 -2.50 -1.87 17.35
CA LYS A 93 -2.29 -2.92 18.36
C LYS A 93 -3.48 -3.87 18.47
N GLU A 94 -4.70 -3.37 18.28
CA GLU A 94 -5.91 -4.19 18.32
C GLU A 94 -5.95 -5.18 17.16
N VAL A 95 -5.73 -4.70 15.94
CA VAL A 95 -5.81 -5.51 14.71
C VAL A 95 -4.55 -6.36 14.51
N LEU A 96 -3.37 -5.78 14.72
CA LEU A 96 -2.10 -6.48 14.52
C LEU A 96 -1.59 -7.20 15.76
N GLY A 97 -2.19 -7.03 16.94
CA GLY A 97 -1.74 -7.60 18.22
C GLY A 97 -0.43 -7.01 18.77
N ARG A 98 0.35 -6.31 17.93
CA ARG A 98 1.58 -5.58 18.27
C ARG A 98 1.95 -4.60 17.15
N GLU A 99 2.78 -3.62 17.47
CA GLU A 99 3.12 -2.52 16.56
C GLU A 99 4.30 -2.85 15.62
N ASP A 100 5.17 -3.81 15.96
CA ASP A 100 6.46 -4.06 15.30
C ASP A 100 6.47 -5.29 14.36
N LEU A 101 5.31 -5.68 13.84
CA LEU A 101 5.21 -6.84 12.94
C LEU A 101 6.02 -6.64 11.66
N ALA A 102 6.74 -7.70 11.28
CA ALA A 102 7.35 -7.80 9.96
C ALA A 102 6.27 -7.61 8.87
N PRO A 103 6.56 -6.91 7.76
CA PRO A 103 5.57 -6.53 6.75
C PRO A 103 4.70 -7.69 6.26
N PHE A 104 5.30 -8.86 5.99
CA PHE A 104 4.58 -10.06 5.58
C PHE A 104 3.51 -10.51 6.59
N ASN A 105 3.81 -10.45 7.89
CA ASN A 105 2.86 -10.84 8.92
C ASN A 105 1.78 -9.77 9.13
N ALA A 106 2.12 -8.49 8.97
CA ALA A 106 1.14 -7.40 9.00
C ALA A 106 0.13 -7.55 7.85
N ILE A 107 0.60 -7.78 6.62
CA ILE A 107 -0.27 -8.02 5.45
C ILE A 107 -1.19 -9.21 5.70
N LYS A 108 -0.68 -10.33 6.21
CA LYS A 108 -1.50 -11.51 6.51
C LYS A 108 -2.66 -11.19 7.45
N ARG A 109 -2.40 -10.46 8.55
CA ARG A 109 -3.45 -10.08 9.50
C ARG A 109 -4.44 -9.08 8.90
N MET A 110 -3.94 -8.02 8.26
CA MET A 110 -4.80 -6.99 7.67
C MET A 110 -5.69 -7.55 6.55
N ARG A 111 -5.20 -8.53 5.79
CA ARG A 111 -5.98 -9.22 4.74
C ARG A 111 -7.24 -9.91 5.29
N GLU A 112 -7.24 -10.37 6.53
CA GLU A 112 -8.42 -11.02 7.15
C GLU A 112 -9.61 -10.06 7.31
N TYR A 113 -9.37 -8.75 7.18
CA TYR A 113 -10.37 -7.69 7.28
C TYR A 113 -10.78 -7.12 5.91
N LEU A 114 -10.23 -7.67 4.82
CA LEU A 114 -10.62 -7.36 3.45
C LEU A 114 -11.61 -8.45 3.00
N MET A 115 -12.88 -8.09 2.85
CA MET A 115 -13.96 -8.99 2.41
C MET A 115 -13.85 -9.34 0.93
#